data_AF-A0A5D4TIK6-F1
#
_entry.id   AF-A0A5D4TIK6-F1
#
_cell.length_a   1.000
_cell.length_b   1.000
_cell.length_c   1.000
_cell.angle_alpha   90.00
_cell.angle_beta   90.00
_cell.angle_gamma   90.00
#
_symmetry.space_group_name_H-M   'P 1'
#
loop_
_entity.id
_entity.type
_entity.pdbx_description
1 polymer ?
#
loop_
_entity_poly.entity_id
_entity_poly.type
_entity_poly.pdbx_seq_one_letter_code
_entity_poly.pdbx_strand_id
1 'polypeptide(L)'
;MRIKMISVLLLITFVTMGCGNNNLDLEGATKIEVYDWENKDLIHTIEDASFIDDLVTKLNKAKGEKISDTADIAMLPYKVHLTNKEDTVLVLGFDQTEDESHFMDYENSIRYIVDITLPNVPLTTATPKTKEEIEEENKKELELKKQNQEEQKNNE
;
A
#
# COMPACT_ATOMS: atom_id res chain seq x y z
N MET A 1 -15.20 -61.74 7.90
CA MET A 1 -15.14 -60.35 8.41
C MET A 1 -13.71 -59.89 8.50
N ARG A 2 -13.25 -59.00 7.60
CA ARG A 2 -12.05 -58.15 7.78
C ARG A 2 -12.21 -56.89 6.92
N ILE A 3 -13.07 -55.97 7.34
CA ILE A 3 -13.19 -54.65 6.70
C ILE A 3 -12.20 -53.71 7.41
N LYS A 4 -11.08 -53.53 6.71
CA LYS A 4 -10.22 -52.35 6.60
C LYS A 4 -10.49 -51.23 7.60
N MET A 5 -9.76 -51.28 8.71
CA MET A 5 -9.52 -50.18 9.64
C MET A 5 -8.49 -49.21 9.03
N ILE A 6 -8.87 -48.44 7.99
CA ILE A 6 -7.96 -47.43 7.37
C ILE A 6 -8.65 -46.06 7.22
N SER A 7 -9.96 -45.95 7.42
CA SER A 7 -10.71 -44.74 7.04
C SER A 7 -10.63 -43.56 8.01
N VAL A 8 -9.98 -43.69 9.19
CA VAL A 8 -10.00 -42.64 10.23
C VAL A 8 -8.75 -41.75 10.19
N LEU A 9 -7.66 -42.20 9.55
CA LEU A 9 -6.39 -41.44 9.51
C LEU A 9 -6.37 -40.30 8.48
N LEU A 10 -7.35 -40.25 7.56
CA LEU A 10 -7.41 -39.29 6.45
C LEU A 10 -8.16 -37.98 6.77
N LEU A 11 -8.76 -37.87 7.96
CA LEU A 11 -9.54 -36.70 8.38
C LEU A 11 -8.77 -35.69 9.25
N ILE A 12 -7.53 -35.99 9.63
CA ILE A 12 -6.75 -35.16 10.58
C ILE A 12 -5.83 -34.16 9.86
N THR A 13 -5.65 -34.24 8.54
CA THR A 13 -4.72 -33.35 7.79
C THR A 13 -5.30 -31.98 7.44
N PHE A 14 -6.54 -31.66 7.82
CA PHE A 14 -7.19 -30.39 7.45
C PHE A 14 -7.20 -29.31 8.54
N VAL A 15 -6.62 -29.56 9.72
CA VAL A 15 -6.66 -28.61 10.85
C VAL A 15 -5.40 -27.75 10.98
N THR A 16 -4.45 -27.82 10.05
CA THR A 16 -3.18 -27.05 10.15
C THR A 16 -3.10 -25.82 9.24
N MET A 17 -4.11 -25.53 8.42
CA MET A 17 -4.22 -24.25 7.69
C MET A 17 -4.97 -23.23 8.56
N GLY A 18 -4.31 -22.67 9.57
CA GLY A 18 -4.97 -21.77 10.50
C GLY A 18 -4.07 -21.01 11.46
N CYS A 19 -2.82 -20.78 11.08
CA CYS A 19 -2.01 -19.69 11.61
C CYS A 19 -1.31 -19.07 10.42
N GLY A 20 -2.02 -18.17 9.73
CA GLY A 20 -1.42 -17.33 8.69
C GLY A 20 -0.38 -16.46 9.35
N ASN A 21 0.89 -16.87 9.26
CA ASN A 21 1.99 -15.94 9.41
C ASN A 21 1.94 -15.09 8.15
N ASN A 22 1.32 -13.90 8.22
CA ASN A 22 1.15 -12.97 7.10
C ASN A 22 2.49 -12.31 6.75
N ASN A 23 3.53 -13.12 6.53
CA ASN A 23 4.83 -12.66 6.12
C ASN A 23 4.69 -12.18 4.67
N LEU A 24 5.01 -10.92 4.43
CA LEU A 24 5.04 -10.39 3.08
C LEU A 24 6.19 -11.11 2.35
N ASP A 25 5.93 -11.66 1.16
CA ASP A 25 6.98 -12.29 0.36
C ASP A 25 7.84 -11.20 -0.27
N LEU A 26 8.81 -10.71 0.51
CA LEU A 26 9.67 -9.56 0.18
C LEU A 26 11.11 -9.98 -0.14
N GLU A 27 11.38 -11.28 -0.24
CA GLU A 27 12.73 -11.77 -0.48
C GLU A 27 13.27 -11.24 -1.82
N GLY A 28 14.44 -10.60 -1.76
CA GLY A 28 15.13 -10.10 -2.94
C GLY A 28 14.67 -8.73 -3.45
N ALA A 29 13.88 -7.97 -2.69
CA ALA A 29 13.68 -6.56 -2.99
C ALA A 29 15.04 -5.82 -3.06
N THR A 30 15.30 -5.13 -4.15
CA THR A 30 16.56 -4.40 -4.42
C THR A 30 16.34 -2.92 -4.69
N LYS A 31 15.09 -2.52 -4.93
CA LYS A 31 14.72 -1.14 -5.21
C LYS A 31 13.30 -0.86 -4.74
N ILE A 32 13.11 0.33 -4.17
CA ILE A 32 11.80 0.87 -3.79
C ILE A 32 11.48 2.03 -4.72
N GLU A 33 10.30 2.02 -5.31
CA GLU A 33 9.78 3.13 -6.12
C GLU A 33 8.51 3.67 -5.48
N VAL A 34 8.48 4.99 -5.29
CA VAL A 34 7.35 5.70 -4.69
C VAL A 34 6.67 6.50 -5.77
N TYR A 35 5.37 6.29 -5.94
CA TYR A 35 4.55 6.94 -6.94
C TYR A 35 3.45 7.77 -6.29
N ASP A 36 3.11 8.88 -6.91
CA ASP A 36 1.87 9.60 -6.63
C ASP A 36 0.68 8.75 -7.09
N TRP A 37 -0.30 8.52 -6.22
CA TRP A 37 -1.40 7.62 -6.57
C TRP A 37 -2.33 8.21 -7.63
N GLU A 38 -2.55 9.52 -7.62
CA GLU A 38 -3.48 10.18 -8.54
C GLU A 38 -2.87 10.38 -9.93
N ASN A 39 -1.65 10.90 -9.96
CA ASN A 39 -0.97 11.33 -11.18
C ASN A 39 -0.10 10.22 -11.80
N LYS A 40 0.17 9.14 -11.05
CA LYS A 40 1.06 8.02 -11.42
C LYS A 40 2.51 8.44 -11.68
N ASP A 41 2.90 9.62 -11.19
CA ASP A 41 4.23 10.14 -11.33
C ASP A 41 5.18 9.44 -10.35
N LEU A 42 6.37 9.05 -10.83
CA LEU A 42 7.43 8.56 -9.98
C LEU A 42 7.99 9.73 -9.15
N ILE A 43 7.79 9.67 -7.83
CA ILE A 43 8.25 10.68 -6.88
C ILE A 43 9.71 10.42 -6.49
N HIS A 44 10.01 9.17 -6.12
CA HIS A 44 11.33 8.83 -5.61
C HIS A 44 11.70 7.36 -5.85
N THR A 45 13.00 7.12 -5.93
CA THR A 45 13.59 5.78 -6.02
C THR A 45 14.65 5.62 -4.96
N ILE A 46 14.60 4.51 -4.23
CA ILE A 46 15.56 4.16 -3.18
C ILE A 46 16.22 2.83 -3.56
N GLU A 47 17.54 2.83 -3.67
CA GLU A 47 18.39 1.66 -4.00
C GLU A 47 19.44 1.38 -2.91
N ASP A 48 19.34 2.05 -1.76
CA ASP A 48 20.22 1.79 -0.62
C ASP A 48 19.89 0.40 -0.03
N ALA A 49 20.78 -0.55 -0.28
CA ALA A 49 20.57 -1.94 0.11
C ALA A 49 20.40 -2.12 1.62
N SER A 50 21.09 -1.34 2.45
CA SER A 50 20.97 -1.44 3.91
C SER A 50 19.64 -0.89 4.41
N PHE A 51 19.16 0.21 3.84
CA PHE A 51 17.84 0.76 4.12
C PHE A 51 16.73 -0.21 3.70
N ILE A 52 16.85 -0.80 2.51
CA ILE A 52 15.85 -1.73 1.98
C ILE A 52 15.77 -2.99 2.85
N ASP A 53 16.92 -3.55 3.25
CA ASP A 53 16.96 -4.72 4.13
C ASP A 53 16.31 -4.44 5.51
N ASP A 54 16.55 -3.26 6.08
CA ASP A 54 15.92 -2.84 7.34
C ASP A 54 14.40 -2.66 7.18
N LEU A 55 13.95 -2.00 6.11
CA LEU A 55 12.52 -1.84 5.82
C LEU A 55 11.82 -3.19 5.65
N VAL A 56 12.38 -4.09 4.83
CA VAL A 56 11.82 -5.43 4.60
C VAL A 56 11.77 -6.23 5.90
N THR A 57 12.82 -6.13 6.72
CA THR A 57 12.86 -6.78 8.03
C THR A 57 11.78 -6.25 8.97
N LYS A 58 11.58 -4.92 9.00
CA LYS A 58 10.54 -4.28 9.82
C LYS A 58 9.14 -4.67 9.34
N LEU A 59 8.89 -4.65 8.03
CA LEU A 59 7.61 -5.04 7.42
C LEU A 59 7.25 -6.50 7.72
N ASN A 60 8.21 -7.43 7.59
CA ASN A 60 7.99 -8.84 7.92
C ASN A 60 7.74 -9.10 9.40
N LYS A 61 8.26 -8.23 10.28
CA LYS A 61 8.04 -8.31 11.73
C LYS A 61 6.80 -7.55 12.18
N ALA A 62 6.32 -6.60 11.38
CA ALA A 62 5.16 -5.78 11.71
C ALA A 62 3.93 -6.68 11.81
N LYS A 63 3.18 -6.52 12.90
CA LYS A 63 1.89 -7.18 13.03
C LYS A 63 0.89 -6.41 12.17
N GLY A 64 0.63 -6.92 10.97
CA GLY A 64 -0.41 -6.37 10.10
C GLY A 64 -1.77 -6.39 10.80
N GLU A 65 -2.46 -5.26 10.80
CA GLU A 65 -3.78 -5.09 11.38
C GLU A 65 -4.84 -5.20 10.28
N LYS A 66 -5.75 -6.16 10.41
CA LYS A 66 -6.88 -6.29 9.48
C LYS A 66 -7.87 -5.16 9.76
N ILE A 67 -8.16 -4.40 8.73
CA ILE A 67 -9.10 -3.28 8.78
C ILE A 67 -10.45 -3.78 8.28
N SER A 68 -11.53 -3.29 8.89
CA SER A 68 -12.87 -3.77 8.58
C SER A 68 -13.21 -3.60 7.10
N ASP A 69 -13.76 -4.64 6.49
CA ASP A 69 -14.27 -4.61 5.11
C ASP A 69 -15.46 -3.65 4.94
N THR A 70 -16.02 -3.13 6.05
CA THR A 70 -17.09 -2.10 6.06
C THR A 70 -16.56 -0.69 6.26
N ALA A 71 -15.26 -0.51 6.52
CA ALA A 71 -14.67 0.82 6.58
C ALA A 71 -14.40 1.28 5.15
N ASP A 72 -14.88 2.48 4.79
CA ASP A 72 -14.41 3.16 3.59
C ASP A 72 -12.92 3.48 3.80
N ILE A 73 -12.02 2.57 3.40
CA ILE A 73 -10.59 2.75 3.55
C ILE A 73 -10.18 3.83 2.54
N ALA A 74 -9.89 5.03 3.05
CA ALA A 74 -9.37 6.11 2.23
C ALA A 74 -8.10 5.65 1.52
N MET A 75 -8.02 5.97 0.23
CA MET A 75 -6.83 5.68 -0.56
C MET A 75 -5.70 6.57 -0.06
N LEU A 76 -4.55 5.95 0.21
CA LEU A 76 -3.37 6.66 0.66
C LEU A 76 -2.78 7.47 -0.51
N PRO A 77 -2.14 8.62 -0.23
CA PRO A 77 -1.68 9.54 -1.27
C PRO A 77 -0.62 8.94 -2.19
N TYR A 78 0.13 7.95 -1.71
CA TYR A 78 1.24 7.36 -2.46
C TYR A 78 1.11 5.85 -2.59
N LYS A 79 1.82 5.34 -3.58
CA LYS A 79 2.00 3.91 -3.84
C LYS A 79 3.47 3.56 -3.73
N VAL A 80 3.78 2.50 -3.02
CA VAL A 80 5.14 1.95 -2.95
C VAL A 80 5.21 0.64 -3.70
N HIS A 81 6.21 0.52 -4.57
CA HIS A 81 6.55 -0.72 -5.27
C HIS A 81 7.89 -1.20 -4.73
N LEU A 82 7.91 -2.41 -4.16
CA LEU A 82 9.14 -3.13 -3.89
C LEU A 82 9.44 -3.99 -5.12
N THR A 83 10.63 -3.80 -5.69
CA THR A 83 11.02 -4.42 -6.96
C THR A 83 12.31 -5.21 -6.81
N ASN A 84 12.42 -6.28 -7.58
CA ASN A 84 13.64 -7.04 -7.79
C ASN A 84 14.05 -6.91 -9.25
N LYS A 85 15.04 -6.06 -9.53
CA LYS A 85 15.44 -5.70 -10.91
C LYS A 85 14.28 -5.11 -11.72
N GLU A 86 13.65 -5.92 -12.56
CA GLU A 86 12.53 -5.54 -13.45
C GLU A 86 11.17 -6.03 -12.94
N ASP A 87 11.15 -6.93 -11.95
CA ASP A 87 9.92 -7.53 -11.44
C ASP A 87 9.42 -6.79 -10.20
N THR A 88 8.16 -6.35 -10.23
CA THR A 88 7.47 -5.84 -9.03
C THR A 88 7.09 -7.02 -8.14
N VAL A 89 7.66 -7.04 -6.94
CA VAL A 89 7.45 -8.09 -5.94
C VAL A 89 6.23 -7.78 -5.08
N LEU A 90 6.08 -6.52 -4.66
CA LEU A 90 4.96 -6.09 -3.84
C LEU A 90 4.56 -4.65 -4.15
N VAL A 91 3.26 -4.40 -4.02
CA VAL A 91 2.63 -3.09 -4.16
C VAL A 91 1.82 -2.79 -2.91
N LEU A 92 2.05 -1.62 -2.31
CA LEU A 92 1.32 -1.16 -1.13
C LEU A 92 0.88 0.30 -1.30
N GLY A 93 -0.25 0.68 -0.69
CA GLY A 93 -0.52 2.07 -0.36
C GLY A 93 0.47 2.57 0.69
N PHE A 94 0.80 3.85 0.64
CA PHE A 94 1.84 4.42 1.48
C PHE A 94 1.52 5.86 1.88
N ASP A 95 1.80 6.14 3.15
CA ASP A 95 1.85 7.47 3.73
C ASP A 95 2.81 7.46 4.92
N GLN A 96 3.33 8.60 5.35
CA GLN A 96 4.32 8.63 6.43
C GLN A 96 4.25 9.90 7.27
N THR A 97 4.66 9.78 8.52
CA THR A 97 4.85 10.89 9.46
C THR A 97 6.35 11.09 9.73
N GLU A 98 6.70 11.99 10.65
CA GLU A 98 8.10 12.16 11.05
C GLU A 98 8.72 10.88 11.61
N ASP A 99 7.93 10.07 12.32
CA ASP A 99 8.43 8.96 13.14
C ASP A 99 8.14 7.57 12.53
N GLU A 100 7.13 7.45 11.67
CA GLU A 100 6.68 6.14 11.17
C GLU A 100 6.10 6.22 9.76
N SER A 101 6.24 5.09 9.05
CA SER A 101 5.57 4.85 7.77
C SER A 101 4.40 3.91 7.95
N HIS A 102 3.33 4.19 7.21
CA HIS A 102 2.13 3.39 7.13
C HIS A 102 2.04 2.77 5.74
N PHE A 103 1.79 1.46 5.71
CA PHE A 103 1.63 0.70 4.49
C PHE A 103 0.26 0.02 4.46
N MET A 104 -0.34 -0.04 3.28
CA MET A 104 -1.67 -0.61 3.07
C MET A 104 -1.64 -1.70 2.00
N ASP A 105 -1.95 -2.92 2.39
CA ASP A 105 -2.34 -3.98 1.47
C ASP A 105 -3.85 -3.90 1.26
N TYR A 106 -4.24 -3.25 0.16
CA TYR A 106 -5.64 -3.08 -0.22
C TYR A 106 -6.32 -4.39 -0.64
N GLU A 107 -5.56 -5.38 -1.14
CA GLU A 107 -6.14 -6.65 -1.58
C GLU A 107 -6.59 -7.48 -0.39
N ASN A 108 -5.82 -7.44 0.70
CA ASN A 108 -6.10 -8.22 1.91
C ASN A 108 -6.76 -7.40 3.03
N SER A 109 -6.94 -6.10 2.83
CA SER A 109 -7.39 -5.13 3.85
C SER A 109 -6.50 -5.18 5.10
N ILE A 110 -5.17 -5.07 4.92
CA ILE A 110 -4.20 -5.13 6.02
C ILE A 110 -3.37 -3.84 6.05
N ARG A 111 -3.31 -3.20 7.21
CA ARG A 111 -2.41 -2.07 7.47
C ARG A 111 -1.17 -2.53 8.22
N TYR A 112 0.00 -2.06 7.80
CA TYR A 112 1.27 -2.23 8.49
C TYR A 112 1.79 -0.86 8.93
N ILE A 113 2.31 -0.78 10.15
CA ILE A 113 2.96 0.43 10.68
C ILE A 113 4.38 0.03 11.08
N VAL A 114 5.37 0.78 10.61
CA VAL A 114 6.79 0.54 10.89
C VAL A 114 7.49 1.83 11.27
N ASP A 115 8.40 1.73 12.24
CA ASP A 115 9.22 2.80 12.79
C ASP A 115 10.42 3.11 11.87
N ILE A 116 10.12 3.46 10.62
CA ILE A 116 11.09 3.88 9.61
C ILE A 116 10.40 4.85 8.64
N THR A 117 11.11 5.89 8.24
CA THR A 117 10.62 6.93 7.33
C THR A 117 11.40 6.84 6.02
N LEU A 118 10.70 6.83 4.88
CA LEU A 118 11.33 6.84 3.58
C LEU A 118 11.95 8.22 3.30
N PRO A 119 13.25 8.27 2.97
CA PRO A 119 13.94 9.53 2.73
C PRO A 119 13.37 10.24 1.49
N ASN A 120 13.34 11.57 1.54
CA ASN A 120 12.92 12.43 0.43
C ASN A 120 11.50 12.18 -0.11
N VAL A 121 10.65 11.49 0.66
CA VAL A 121 9.23 11.37 0.36
C VAL A 121 8.46 12.38 1.23
N PRO A 122 7.49 13.12 0.69
CA PRO A 122 6.78 14.11 1.49
C PRO A 122 6.06 13.46 2.68
N LEU A 123 6.09 14.14 3.82
CA LEU A 123 5.34 13.72 5.00
C LEU A 123 3.86 14.01 4.81
N THR A 124 3.02 13.09 5.27
CA THR A 124 1.59 13.28 5.38
C THR A 124 1.30 14.18 6.57
N THR A 125 1.24 15.49 6.34
CA THR A 125 0.75 16.46 7.35
C THR A 125 -0.76 16.65 7.30
N ALA A 126 -1.44 16.00 6.35
CA ALA A 126 -2.86 16.17 6.09
C ALA A 126 -3.64 14.91 6.47
N THR A 127 -4.69 15.08 7.26
CA THR A 127 -5.76 14.09 7.45
C THR A 127 -6.17 13.56 6.05
N PRO A 128 -6.36 12.25 5.86
CA PRO A 128 -6.84 11.71 4.60
C PRO A 128 -8.10 12.46 4.18
N LYS A 129 -8.07 13.09 3.01
CA LYS A 129 -9.22 13.84 2.51
C LYS A 129 -10.38 12.86 2.32
N THR A 130 -11.57 13.23 2.79
CA THR A 130 -12.74 12.41 2.54
C THR A 130 -13.07 12.43 1.04
N LYS A 131 -13.82 11.43 0.58
CA LYS A 131 -14.31 11.39 -0.81
C LYS A 131 -15.05 12.68 -1.19
N GLU A 132 -15.75 13.29 -0.24
CA GLU A 132 -16.48 14.55 -0.44
C GLU A 132 -15.53 15.74 -0.61
N GLU A 133 -14.43 15.78 0.14
CA GLU A 133 -13.39 16.81 -0.02
C GLU A 133 -12.67 16.69 -1.37
N ILE A 134 -12.42 15.46 -1.82
CA ILE A 134 -11.85 15.17 -3.15
C ILE A 134 -12.82 15.58 -4.27
N GLU A 135 -14.11 15.30 -4.12
CA GLU A 135 -15.13 15.65 -5.12
C GLU A 135 -15.34 17.18 -5.20
N GLU A 136 -15.28 17.88 -4.07
CA GLU A 136 -15.31 19.35 -3.99
C GLU A 136 -14.10 20.00 -4.69
N GLU A 137 -12.89 19.49 -4.48
CA GLU A 137 -11.67 20.00 -5.14
C GLU A 137 -11.71 19.77 -6.64
N ASN A 138 -12.06 18.56 -7.08
CA ASN A 138 -12.19 18.24 -8.51
C ASN A 138 -13.21 19.14 -9.20
N LYS A 139 -14.32 19.47 -8.53
CA LYS A 139 -15.33 20.39 -9.05
C LYS A 139 -14.78 21.81 -9.19
N LYS A 140 -14.06 22.33 -8.18
CA LYS A 140 -13.43 23.65 -8.22
C LYS A 140 -12.39 23.75 -9.34
N GLU A 141 -11.58 22.71 -9.52
CA GLU A 141 -10.56 22.67 -10.56
C GLU A 141 -11.19 22.64 -11.98
N LEU A 142 -12.30 21.92 -12.14
CA LEU A 142 -13.07 21.90 -13.38
C LEU A 142 -13.71 23.25 -13.71
N GLU A 143 -14.22 23.96 -12.70
CA GLU A 143 -14.78 25.31 -12.87
C GLU A 143 -13.71 26.32 -13.26
N LEU A 144 -12.52 26.25 -12.64
CA LEU A 144 -11.37 27.08 -13.00
C LEU A 144 -10.89 26.82 -14.44
N LYS A 145 -10.82 25.55 -14.85
CA LYS A 145 -10.48 25.18 -16.23
C LYS A 145 -11.48 25.73 -17.25
N LYS A 146 -12.77 25.77 -16.92
CA LYS A 146 -13.83 26.35 -17.77
C LYS A 146 -13.70 27.87 -17.87
N GLN A 147 -13.47 28.56 -16.74
CA GLN A 147 -13.28 30.02 -16.73
C GLN A 147 -12.08 30.43 -17.59
N ASN A 148 -10.95 29.74 -17.46
CA ASN A 148 -9.75 30.03 -18.26
C ASN A 148 -9.98 29.78 -19.76
N GLN A 149 -10.81 28.81 -20.15
CA GLN A 149 -11.16 28.56 -21.55
C GLN A 149 -12.11 29.62 -22.13
N GLU A 150 -13.03 30.15 -21.32
CA GLU A 150 -13.92 31.24 -21.73
C GLU A 150 -13.17 32.57 -21.88
N GLU A 151 -12.21 32.85 -20.99
CA GLU A 151 -11.35 34.04 -21.11
C GLU A 151 -10.44 33.97 -22.34
N GLN A 152 -9.94 32.80 -22.71
CA GLN A 152 -9.15 32.61 -23.93
C GLN A 152 -9.99 32.81 -25.20
N LYS A 153 -11.25 32.37 -25.22
CA LYS A 153 -12.18 32.59 -26.35
C LYS A 153 -12.64 34.03 -26.52
N ASN A 154 -12.63 34.83 -25.47
CA ASN A 154 -13.03 36.24 -25.52
C ASN A 154 -11.88 37.19 -25.90
N ASN A 155 -10.65 36.68 -26.00
CA ASN A 155 -9.45 37.44 -26.35
C ASN A 155 -8.89 37.10 -27.76
N GLU A 156 -9.61 36.28 -28.55
CA GLU A 156 -9.40 36.06 -29.99
C GLU A 156 -10.44 36.85 -30.82
#